data_AF-A0A2T6CUI0-F1
#
_entry.id   AF-A0A2T6CUI0-F1
#
_cell.length_a   1.000
_cell.length_b   1.000
_cell.length_c   1.000
_cell.angle_alpha   90.00
_cell.angle_beta   90.00
_cell.angle_gamma   90.00
#
_symmetry.space_group_name_H-M   'P 1'
#
loop_
_entity.id
_entity.type
_entity.pdbx_description
1 polymer ?
#
loop_
_entity_poly.entity_id
_entity_poly.type
_entity_poly.pdbx_seq_one_letter_code
_entity_poly.pdbx_strand_id
1 'polypeptide(L)'
;MEKLIEAIKQGRIFLVGECRGARPEVIRYVDKKTGQAVAFTVIVYLVERPGVMESVLITRQVSNTETDPNTIKIGVQKGKTYAFELSGFERIRGVVKARMAAEAEPLPL
;
A
#
# COMPACT_ATOMS: atom_id res chain seq x y z
N MET A 1 -18.66 6.19 -2.63
CA MET A 1 -19.39 5.75 -1.42
C MET A 1 -20.06 4.39 -1.61
N GLU A 2 -21.03 4.21 -2.50
CA GLU A 2 -21.74 2.92 -2.68
C GLU A 2 -20.82 1.73 -2.97
N LYS A 3 -19.84 1.89 -3.86
CA LYS A 3 -18.84 0.84 -4.17
C LYS A 3 -18.01 0.40 -2.95
N LEU A 4 -17.70 1.33 -2.04
CA LEU A 4 -16.94 1.03 -0.83
C LEU A 4 -17.79 0.23 0.17
N ILE A 5 -19.06 0.63 0.33
CA ILE A 5 -20.00 -0.07 1.21
C ILE A 5 -20.21 -1.51 0.71
N GLU A 6 -20.37 -1.70 -0.59
CA GLU A 6 -20.53 -3.04 -1.16
C GLU A 6 -19.28 -3.90 -0.97
N ALA A 7 -18.09 -3.33 -1.17
CA ALA A 7 -16.83 -4.01 -0.91
C ALA A 7 -16.69 -4.45 0.57
N ILE A 8 -17.09 -3.60 1.52
CA ILE A 8 -17.08 -3.92 2.96
C ILE A 8 -18.04 -5.09 3.25
N LYS A 9 -19.24 -5.10 2.66
CA LYS A 9 -20.21 -6.21 2.83
C LYS A 9 -19.67 -7.54 2.31
N GLN A 10 -18.79 -7.51 1.32
CA GLN A 10 -18.08 -8.69 0.81
C GLN A 10 -16.94 -9.16 1.74
N GLY A 11 -16.76 -8.53 2.91
CA GLY A 11 -15.72 -8.90 3.87
C GLY A 11 -14.34 -8.32 3.53
N ARG A 12 -14.23 -7.39 2.57
CA ARG A 12 -12.97 -6.73 2.26
C ARG A 12 -12.61 -5.74 3.37
N ILE A 13 -11.33 -5.71 3.70
CA ILE A 13 -10.80 -4.89 4.79
C ILE A 13 -10.21 -3.61 4.21
N PHE A 14 -10.56 -2.48 4.80
CA PHE A 14 -10.04 -1.17 4.40
C PHE A 14 -9.34 -0.48 5.56
N LEU A 15 -8.22 0.17 5.28
CA LEU A 15 -7.65 1.18 6.15
C LEU A 15 -7.98 2.56 5.60
N VAL A 16 -8.57 3.40 6.44
CA VAL A 16 -8.88 4.78 6.10
C VAL A 16 -7.92 5.71 6.80
N GLY A 17 -7.31 6.63 6.05
CA GLY A 17 -6.45 7.63 6.64
C GLY A 17 -5.93 8.68 5.67
N GLU A 18 -5.27 9.67 6.24
CA GLU A 18 -4.67 10.77 5.49
C GLU A 18 -3.34 10.33 4.88
N CYS A 19 -3.18 10.52 3.58
CA CYS A 19 -1.91 10.29 2.90
C CYS A 19 -0.90 11.37 3.32
N ARG A 20 0.15 10.97 4.04
CA ARG A 20 1.26 11.85 4.43
C ARG A 20 2.40 11.82 3.41
N GLY A 21 2.46 10.78 2.58
CA GLY A 21 3.39 10.65 1.49
C GLY A 21 3.22 9.33 0.75
N ALA A 22 3.76 9.27 -0.46
CA ALA A 22 3.80 8.05 -1.25
C ALA A 22 5.06 8.08 -2.10
N ARG A 23 5.74 6.94 -2.24
CA ARG A 23 6.94 6.83 -3.08
C ARG A 23 7.03 5.45 -3.72
N PRO A 24 7.52 5.36 -4.97
CA PRO A 24 7.88 4.08 -5.56
C PRO A 24 9.22 3.59 -4.99
N GLU A 25 9.38 2.28 -4.88
CA GLU A 25 10.60 1.63 -4.40
C GLU A 25 10.81 0.30 -5.13
N VAL A 26 12.06 0.04 -5.57
CA VAL A 26 12.44 -1.28 -6.10
C VAL A 26 12.93 -2.13 -4.95
N ILE A 27 12.26 -3.27 -4.72
CA ILE A 27 12.69 -4.27 -3.76
C ILE A 27 13.53 -5.30 -4.50
N ARG A 28 14.77 -5.50 -4.04
CA ARG A 28 15.69 -6.50 -4.56
C ARG A 28 16.05 -7.48 -3.47
N TYR A 29 15.99 -8.77 -3.76
CA TYR A 29 16.43 -9.81 -2.85
C TYR A 29 16.90 -11.04 -3.63
N VAL A 30 17.64 -11.92 -2.97
CA VAL A 30 17.98 -13.23 -3.51
C VAL A 30 16.99 -14.24 -2.93
N ASP A 31 16.26 -14.93 -3.80
CA ASP A 31 15.37 -16.00 -3.36
C ASP A 31 16.21 -17.13 -2.76
N LYS A 32 15.97 -17.42 -1.48
CA LYS A 32 16.73 -18.42 -0.73
C LYS A 32 16.55 -19.85 -1.24
N LYS A 33 15.44 -20.16 -1.92
CA LYS A 33 15.15 -21.50 -2.44
C LYS A 33 15.82 -21.73 -3.79
N THR A 34 15.81 -20.72 -4.66
CA THR A 34 16.29 -20.86 -6.04
C THR A 34 17.68 -20.25 -6.27
N GLY A 35 18.17 -19.41 -5.35
CA GLY A 35 19.40 -18.64 -5.51
C GLY A 35 19.31 -17.51 -6.54
N GLN A 36 18.14 -17.28 -7.13
CA GLN A 36 17.95 -16.28 -8.18
C GLN A 36 17.78 -14.89 -7.57
N ALA A 37 18.36 -13.88 -8.24
CA ALA A 37 18.08 -12.49 -7.94
C ALA A 37 16.66 -12.15 -8.42
N VAL A 38 15.83 -11.66 -7.51
CA VAL A 38 14.46 -11.22 -7.77
C VAL A 38 14.39 -9.73 -7.49
N ALA A 39 13.74 -9.01 -8.40
CA ALA A 39 13.46 -7.60 -8.25
C ALA A 39 12.01 -7.32 -8.65
N PHE A 40 11.33 -6.52 -7.84
CA PHE A 40 9.96 -6.08 -8.11
C PHE A 40 9.77 -4.66 -7.60
N THR A 41 8.86 -3.92 -8.24
CA THR A 41 8.60 -2.54 -7.85
C THR A 41 7.30 -2.42 -7.07
N VAL A 42 7.36 -1.66 -5.97
CA VAL A 42 6.22 -1.34 -5.11
C VAL A 42 5.99 0.16 -5.01
N ILE A 43 4.79 0.57 -4.64
CA ILE A 43 4.52 1.88 -4.06
C ILE A 43 4.39 1.70 -2.54
N VAL A 44 5.09 2.55 -1.80
CA VAL A 44 4.97 2.66 -0.34
C VAL A 44 4.18 3.91 -0.01
N TYR A 45 3.03 3.75 0.62
CA TYR A 45 2.19 4.82 1.14
C TYR A 45 2.45 4.99 2.64
N LEU A 46 2.66 6.23 3.08
CA LEU A 46 2.67 6.61 4.48
C LEU A 46 1.31 7.22 4.80
N VAL A 47 0.54 6.54 5.64
CA VAL A 47 -0.84 6.91 5.96
C VAL A 47 -0.98 7.14 7.45
N GLU A 48 -1.58 8.25 7.84
CA GLU A 48 -1.89 8.56 9.23
C GLU A 48 -3.37 8.34 9.50
N ARG A 49 -3.68 7.63 10.60
CA ARG A 49 -5.07 7.37 10.98
C ARG A 49 -5.66 8.57 11.71
N PRO A 50 -6.88 9.02 11.39
CA PRO A 50 -7.54 10.07 12.15
C PRO A 50 -7.67 9.70 13.62
N GLY A 51 -7.34 10.62 14.52
CA GLY A 51 -7.47 10.43 15.97
C GLY A 51 -6.41 9.53 16.62
N VAL A 52 -5.44 9.01 15.86
CA VAL A 52 -4.32 8.22 16.39
C VAL A 52 -3.02 8.71 15.77
N MET A 53 -2.05 9.12 16.59
CA MET A 53 -0.70 9.48 16.12
C MET A 53 0.12 8.22 15.76
N GLU A 54 -0.44 7.35 14.92
CA GLU A 54 0.22 6.15 14.42
C GLU A 54 0.24 6.18 12.90
N SER A 55 1.45 6.15 12.34
CA SER A 55 1.64 6.01 10.90
C SER A 55 1.62 4.54 10.50
N VAL A 56 0.97 4.28 9.38
CA VAL A 56 0.91 2.97 8.74
C VAL A 56 1.68 3.03 7.42
N LEU A 57 2.57 2.07 7.22
CA LEU A 57 3.26 1.88 5.95
C LEU A 57 2.49 0.84 5.14
N ILE A 58 1.87 1.27 4.05
CA ILE A 58 1.13 0.39 3.16
C ILE A 58 1.95 0.15 1.90
N THR A 59 2.19 -1.10 1.54
CA THR A 59 2.88 -1.45 0.29
C THR A 59 1.89 -1.99 -0.74
N ARG A 60 2.09 -1.57 -1.99
CA ARG A 60 1.37 -2.10 -3.15
C ARG A 60 2.36 -2.49 -4.23
N GLN A 61 2.36 -3.76 -4.61
CA GLN A 61 3.16 -4.21 -5.76
C GLN A 61 2.51 -3.72 -7.04
N VAL A 62 3.30 -3.06 -7.89
CA VAL A 62 2.83 -2.51 -9.18
C VAL A 62 3.47 -3.21 -10.37
N SER A 63 4.55 -3.96 -10.14
CA SER A 63 5.18 -4.81 -11.15
C SER A 63 5.78 -6.05 -10.50
N ASN A 64 5.77 -7.17 -11.22
CA ASN A 64 6.47 -8.41 -10.84
C ASN A 64 7.96 -8.37 -11.23
N THR A 65 8.39 -7.30 -11.89
CA THR A 65 9.77 -7.09 -12.33
C THR A 65 10.26 -5.71 -11.89
N GLU A 66 11.55 -5.48 -12.04
CA GLU A 66 12.11 -4.15 -11.86
C GLU A 66 11.57 -3.18 -12.91
N THR A 67 11.07 -2.04 -12.44
CA THR A 67 10.59 -0.93 -13.28
C THR A 67 11.11 0.38 -12.70
N ASP A 68 11.52 1.31 -13.56
CA ASP A 68 12.03 2.64 -13.16
C ASP A 68 11.00 3.36 -12.28
N PRO A 69 11.34 3.63 -11.00
CA PRO A 69 10.46 4.34 -10.07
C PRO A 69 9.93 5.67 -10.60
N ASN A 70 10.68 6.39 -11.44
CA ASN A 70 10.29 7.70 -11.96
C ASN A 70 9.14 7.62 -12.98
N THR A 71 8.89 6.45 -13.55
CA THR A 71 7.80 6.23 -14.51
C THR A 71 6.47 5.89 -13.84
N ILE A 72 6.49 5.58 -12.54
CA ILE A 72 5.31 5.15 -11.79
C ILE A 72 4.47 6.35 -11.40
N LYS A 73 3.26 6.39 -11.94
CA LYS A 73 2.26 7.40 -11.56
C LYS A 73 1.62 7.03 -10.23
N ILE A 74 1.62 7.98 -9.30
CA ILE A 74 0.99 7.85 -7.99
C ILE A 74 -0.27 8.72 -7.98
N GLY A 75 -1.44 8.09 -7.86
CA GLY A 75 -2.74 8.77 -7.90
C GLY A 75 -3.19 9.43 -6.59
N VAL A 76 -2.38 9.41 -5.54
CA VAL A 76 -2.71 9.99 -4.24
C VAL A 76 -2.00 11.32 -4.01
N GLN A 77 -2.67 12.21 -3.27
CA GLN A 77 -2.15 13.52 -2.90
C GLN A 77 -1.89 13.58 -1.40
N LYS A 78 -0.78 14.22 -1.02
CA LYS A 78 -0.47 14.50 0.39
C LYS A 78 -1.56 15.40 0.99
N GLY A 79 -1.99 15.12 2.23
CA GLY A 79 -3.03 15.90 2.90
C GLY A 79 -4.45 15.45 2.62
N LYS A 80 -4.65 14.44 1.76
CA LYS A 80 -5.97 13.93 1.38
C LYS A 80 -6.23 12.56 2.00
N THR A 81 -7.50 12.30 2.30
CA THR A 81 -7.94 11.05 2.91
C THR A 81 -8.33 10.04 1.83
N TYR A 82 -7.88 8.80 2.01
CA TYR A 82 -8.21 7.69 1.12
C TYR A 82 -8.59 6.46 1.92
N ALA A 83 -9.36 5.57 1.30
CA ALA A 83 -9.55 4.19 1.74
C ALA A 83 -8.62 3.26 0.95
N PHE A 84 -7.82 2.47 1.66
CA PHE A 84 -6.88 1.50 1.11
C PHE A 84 -7.39 0.09 1.38
N GLU A 85 -7.75 -0.66 0.33
CA GLU A 85 -8.13 -2.07 0.45
C GLU A 85 -6.89 -2.90 0.81
N LEU A 86 -6.97 -3.66 1.91
CA LEU A 86 -5.85 -4.42 2.45
C LEU A 86 -6.03 -5.92 2.19
N SER A 87 -4.96 -6.58 1.77
CA SER A 87 -4.85 -8.06 1.76
C SER A 87 -4.31 -8.62 3.08
N GLY A 88 -3.68 -7.77 3.89
CA GLY A 88 -3.19 -8.15 5.21
C GLY A 88 -2.41 -7.02 5.86
N PHE A 89 -2.21 -7.14 7.17
CA PHE A 89 -1.41 -6.21 7.96
C PHE A 89 -0.76 -6.92 9.13
N GLU A 90 0.32 -6.35 9.63
CA GLU A 90 1.05 -6.82 10.79
C GLU A 90 1.66 -5.64 11.54
N ARG A 91 1.92 -5.81 12.83
CA ARG A 91 2.64 -4.83 13.64
C ARG A 91 4.06 -5.32 13.88
N ILE A 92 5.04 -4.59 13.35
CA ILE A 92 6.46 -4.90 13.49
C ILE A 92 7.14 -3.74 14.20
N ARG A 93 7.73 -4.00 15.37
CA ARG A 93 8.51 -3.00 16.15
C ARG A 93 7.77 -1.68 16.36
N GLY A 94 6.48 -1.75 16.69
CA GLY A 94 5.64 -0.57 16.93
C GLY A 94 5.13 0.15 15.67
N VAL A 95 5.45 -0.35 14.46
CA VAL A 95 4.95 0.20 13.20
C VAL A 95 3.97 -0.79 12.57
N VAL A 96 2.79 -0.32 12.17
CA VAL A 96 1.86 -1.13 11.37
C VAL A 96 2.36 -1.12 9.93
N LYS A 97 2.58 -2.32 9.40
CA LYS A 97 2.84 -2.55 7.99
C LYS A 97 1.63 -3.25 7.38
N ALA A 98 1.16 -2.75 6.26
CA ALA A 98 0.02 -3.32 5.56
C ALA A 98 0.38 -3.58 4.09
N ARG A 99 -0.30 -4.54 3.49
CA ARG A 99 -0.23 -4.87 2.07
C ARG A 99 -1.57 -4.55 1.44
N MET A 100 -1.56 -3.81 0.33
CA MET A 100 -2.79 -3.59 -0.44
C MET A 100 -3.26 -4.89 -1.09
N ALA A 101 -4.56 -4.98 -1.36
CA ALA A 101 -5.09 -5.98 -2.26
C ALA A 101 -4.48 -5.81 -3.67
N ALA A 102 -4.28 -6.92 -4.39
CA ALA A 102 -3.76 -6.89 -5.74
C ALA A 102 -4.67 -6.04 -6.65
N GLU A 103 -4.07 -5.22 -7.51
CA GLU A 103 -4.78 -4.35 -8.47
C GLU A 103 -5.70 -3.27 -7.85
N ALA A 104 -5.84 -3.21 -6.53
CA ALA A 104 -6.61 -2.18 -5.86
C ALA A 104 -5.92 -0.82 -5.96
N GLU A 105 -6.70 0.22 -6.23
CA GLU A 105 -6.28 1.62 -6.16
C GLU A 105 -6.84 2.26 -4.87
N PRO A 106 -6.10 3.20 -4.25
CA PRO A 106 -6.65 3.99 -3.15
C PRO A 106 -7.91 4.75 -3.58
N LEU A 107 -8.98 4.64 -2.81
CA LEU A 107 -10.24 5.30 -3.10
C LEU A 107 -10.31 6.66 -2.39
N PRO A 108 -10.51 7.78 -3.09
CA PRO A 108 -10.67 9.08 -2.45
C PRO A 108 -11.96 9.11 -1.60
N LEU A 109 -11.89 9.77 -0.44
CA LEU A 109 -13.01 9.99 0.47
C LEU A 109 -13.37 11.47 0.58
#